data_AF-A0A5C2FP52-F1
#
_entry.id   AF-A0A5C2FP52-F1
#
_cell.length_a   1.000
_cell.length_b   1.000
_cell.length_c   1.000
_cell.angle_alpha   90.00
_cell.angle_beta   90.00
_cell.angle_gamma   90.00
#
_symmetry.space_group_name_H-M   'P 1'
#
loop_
_entity.id
_entity.type
_entity.pdbx_description
1 polymer ?
#
loop_
_entity_poly.entity_id
_entity_poly.type
_entity_poly.pdbx_seq_one_letter_code
_entity_poly.pdbx_strand_id
1 'polypeptide(L)' 'MSAIAIVFMIISMLTIWGGLAVSLINLSRHPEKQDDDVIEPAGSAGN' A
#
# COMPACT_ATOMS: atom_id res chain seq x y z
N MET A 1 -32.67 18.58 8.39
CA MET A 1 -31.62 17.54 8.39
C MET A 1 -30.35 18.15 8.95
N SER A 2 -29.85 17.68 10.09
CA SER A 2 -28.73 18.36 10.77
C SER A 2 -27.41 18.09 10.04
N ALA A 3 -26.56 19.12 9.91
CA ALA A 3 -25.24 18.99 9.30
C ALA A 3 -24.36 17.98 10.05
N ILE A 4 -24.52 17.89 11.38
CA ILE A 4 -23.82 16.92 12.21
C ILE A 4 -24.13 15.48 11.81
N ALA A 5 -25.38 15.17 11.41
CA ALA A 5 -25.77 13.83 10.96
C ALA A 5 -25.08 13.44 9.65
N ILE A 6 -24.91 14.38 8.73
CA ILE A 6 -24.19 14.15 7.46
C ILE A 6 -22.72 13.86 7.72
N VAL A 7 -22.10 14.61 8.65
CA VAL A 7 -20.70 14.37 9.03
C VAL A 7 -20.51 12.97 9.59
N PHE A 8 -21.35 12.54 10.53
CA PHE A 8 -21.29 11.18 11.08
C PHE A 8 -21.56 10.10 10.02
N MET A 9 -22.46 10.34 9.08
CA MET A 9 -22.72 9.44 7.95
C MET A 9 -21.46 9.21 7.11
N ILE A 10 -20.76 10.29 6.73
CA ILE A 10 -19.53 10.21 5.94
C ILE A 10 -18.44 9.48 6.72
N ILE A 11 -18.26 9.79 8.01
CA ILE A 11 -17.26 9.12 8.86
C ILE A 11 -17.54 7.62 8.89
N SER A 12 -18.77 7.19 9.15
CA SER A 12 -19.13 5.77 9.17
C SER A 12 -18.81 5.08 7.84
N MET A 13 -19.14 5.71 6.71
CA MET A 13 -18.88 5.17 5.38
C MET A 13 -17.37 5.06 5.10
N LEU A 14 -16.58 6.08 5.46
CA LEU A 14 -15.13 6.05 5.36
C LEU A 14 -14.47 5.10 6.37
N THR A 15 -15.10 4.77 7.50
CA THR A 15 -14.51 3.82 8.45
C THR A 15 -14.67 2.39 7.94
N ILE A 16 -15.83 2.08 7.35
CA ILE A 16 -16.11 0.77 6.72
C ILE A 16 -15.20 0.53 5.51
N TRP A 17 -15.03 1.54 4.65
CA TRP A 17 -14.33 1.40 3.37
C TRP A 17 -12.89 1.94 3.38
N GLY A 18 -12.64 3.00 4.14
CA GLY A 18 -11.37 3.73 4.15
C GLY A 18 -10.26 3.03 4.91
N GLY A 19 -10.55 2.26 5.97
CA GLY A 19 -9.51 1.47 6.65
C GLY A 19 -8.82 0.49 5.69
N LEU A 20 -9.62 -0.23 4.89
CA LEU A 20 -9.13 -1.16 3.88
C LEU A 20 -8.44 -0.45 2.71
N ALA A 21 -9.05 0.62 2.19
CA ALA A 21 -8.48 1.38 1.07
C ALA A 21 -7.13 2.01 1.42
N VAL A 22 -6.99 2.55 2.65
CA VAL A 22 -5.73 3.11 3.14
C VAL A 22 -4.65 2.04 3.27
N SER A 23 -4.98 0.86 3.79
CA SER A 23 -4.04 -0.27 3.84
C SER A 23 -3.60 -0.73 2.46
N LEU A 24 -4.52 -0.78 1.50
CA LEU A 24 -4.21 -1.15 0.11
C LEU A 24 -3.28 -0.13 -0.56
N ILE A 25 -3.55 1.17 -0.38
CA ILE A 25 -2.68 2.25 -0.88
C ILE A 25 -1.30 2.18 -0.22
N ASN A 26 -1.23 1.93 1.10
CA ASN A 26 0.04 1.85 1.82
C ASN A 26 0.92 0.70 1.31
N LEU A 27 0.31 -0.47 1.05
CA LEU A 27 1.01 -1.62 0.47
C LEU A 27 1.39 -1.40 -1.01
N SER A 28 0.50 -0.78 -1.80
CA SER A 28 0.82 -0.43 -3.19
C SER A 28 1.87 0.67 -3.33
N ARG A 29 2.09 1.49 -2.29
CA ARG A 29 3.05 2.60 -2.29
C ARG A 29 4.43 2.19 -1.77
N HIS A 30 4.46 1.16 -0.93
CA HIS A 30 5.67 0.38 -0.66
C HIS A 30 5.50 -1.02 -1.23
N PRO A 31 5.47 -1.19 -2.57
CA PRO A 31 5.94 -2.45 -3.10
C PRO A 31 7.38 -2.48 -2.60
N GLU A 32 7.68 -3.40 -1.69
CA GLU A 32 9.06 -3.75 -1.36
C GLU A 32 9.79 -3.71 -2.70
N LYS A 33 10.81 -2.83 -2.81
CA LYS A 33 11.67 -2.89 -3.98
C LYS A 33 12.06 -4.36 -3.99
N GLN A 34 11.61 -5.08 -5.01
CA GLN A 34 12.22 -6.35 -5.35
C GLN A 34 13.66 -5.92 -5.51
N ASP A 35 14.44 -6.09 -4.43
CA ASP A 35 15.86 -5.92 -4.50
C ASP A 35 16.18 -6.86 -5.65
N ASP A 36 16.53 -6.26 -6.77
CA ASP A 36 17.08 -6.95 -7.92
C ASP A 36 18.29 -7.64 -7.31
N ASP A 37 18.06 -8.85 -6.81
CA ASP A 37 19.07 -9.79 -6.39
C ASP A 37 19.92 -9.93 -7.64
N VAL A 38 20.99 -9.13 -7.67
CA VAL A 38 22.05 -9.20 -8.66
C VAL A 38 22.61 -10.60 -8.47
N ILE A 39 22.06 -11.57 -9.20
CA ILE A 39 22.65 -12.87 -9.39
C ILE A 39 23.87 -12.59 -10.26
N GLU A 40 24.97 -12.24 -9.59
CA GLU A 40 26.28 -12.15 -10.21
C GLU A 40 26.54 -13.51 -10.87
N PRO A 41 26.67 -13.57 -12.22
CA PRO A 41 26.85 -14.83 -12.89
C PRO A 41 28.23 -15.36 -12.49
N ALA A 42 28.24 -16.51 -11.81
CA ALA A 42 29.43 -17.27 -11.48
C ALA A 42 30.14 -17.76 -12.76
N GLY A 43 30.83 -16.85 -13.44
CA GLY A 43 31.46 -17.08 -14.73
C GLY A 43 32.68 -16.22 -15.03
N SER A 44 33.18 -15.44 -14.06
CA SER A 44 34.46 -14.73 -14.15
C SER A 44 35.48 -15.30 -13.16
N ALA A 45 35.83 -16.57 -13.35
CA ALA A 45 37.05 -17.14 -12.79
C ALA A 45 37.92 -17.53 -13.99
N GLY A 46 38.76 -16.59 -14.42
CA GLY A 46 39.74 -16.82 -15.46
C GLY A 46 40.88 -17.72 -15.01
N ASN A 47 41.28 -18.62 -15.90
CA ASN A 47 42.65 -19.04 -16.18
C ASN A 47 42.69 -19.87 -17.47
#